data_AF-A0A7Y6Q0Q3-F1
#
_entry.id   AF-A0A7Y6Q0Q3-F1
#
_cell.length_a   1.000
_cell.length_b   1.000
_cell.length_c   1.000
_cell.angle_alpha   90.00
_cell.angle_beta   90.00
_cell.angle_gamma   90.00
#
_symmetry.space_group_name_H-M   'P 1'
#
loop_
_entity.id
_entity.type
_entity.pdbx_description
1 polymer ?
#
loop_
_entity_poly.entity_id
_entity_poly.type
_entity_poly.pdbx_seq_one_letter_code
_entity_poly.pdbx_strand_id
1 'polypeptide(L)'
;MVIRGKTTVRCPACSTQAEVELVQSINTRDNPADKAKLLAGELNLLECGTCGKRTQLAANVLFHDPEAGYYCQVVPGGETAMREADAAFAASGVSGTQRLVPSLNALVEKVKILDAGLADWAVEMNKILLLSSIGELDRVLLFAAVDRDKRVLRWVLFDEEGRSPEPVSSPLDNYEKLAMRHQAVTDRRIDRAWALEAIKSLIADAN
;
A
#
# COMPACT_ATOMS: atom_id res chain seq x y z
N MET A 1 14.94 -14.10 -5.07
CA MET A 1 14.25 -15.41 -5.29
C MET A 1 12.76 -15.17 -5.23
N VAL A 2 12.02 -15.54 -6.28
CA VAL A 2 10.55 -15.47 -6.32
C VAL A 2 9.96 -16.80 -5.88
N ILE A 3 9.03 -16.76 -4.93
CA ILE A 3 8.23 -17.91 -4.52
C ILE A 3 6.92 -17.86 -5.30
N ARG A 4 6.57 -18.97 -5.94
CA ARG A 4 5.31 -19.14 -6.67
C ARG A 4 4.55 -20.33 -6.12
N GLY A 5 3.23 -20.20 -6.05
CA GLY A 5 2.32 -21.27 -5.64
C GLY A 5 1.23 -21.47 -6.68
N LYS A 6 0.87 -22.72 -6.97
CA LYS A 6 -0.29 -23.02 -7.83
C LYS A 6 -1.54 -23.20 -6.98
N THR A 7 -2.67 -22.69 -7.45
CA THR A 7 -3.97 -22.93 -6.83
C THR A 7 -5.07 -22.98 -7.86
N THR A 8 -6.19 -23.61 -7.52
CA THR A 8 -7.39 -23.63 -8.35
C THR A 8 -8.39 -22.62 -7.82
N VAL A 9 -8.73 -21.62 -8.64
CA VAL A 9 -9.72 -20.59 -8.30
C VAL A 9 -10.97 -20.74 -9.13
N ARG A 10 -12.12 -20.29 -8.60
CA ARG A 10 -13.37 -20.19 -9.35
C ARG A 10 -13.59 -18.74 -9.75
N CYS A 11 -13.92 -18.51 -11.02
CA CYS A 11 -14.30 -17.18 -11.48
C CYS A 11 -15.55 -16.69 -10.71
N PRO A 12 -15.52 -15.49 -10.11
CA PRO A 12 -16.67 -14.98 -9.37
C PRO A 12 -17.88 -14.63 -10.24
N ALA A 13 -17.70 -14.53 -11.57
CA ALA A 13 -18.77 -14.19 -12.50
C ALA A 13 -19.47 -15.42 -13.12
N CYS A 14 -18.72 -16.46 -13.49
CA CYS A 14 -19.26 -17.63 -14.19
C CYS A 14 -18.94 -18.98 -13.54
N SER A 15 -18.25 -18.98 -12.38
CA SER A 15 -17.87 -20.18 -11.61
C SER A 15 -16.92 -21.17 -12.32
N THR A 16 -16.47 -20.87 -13.54
CA THR A 16 -15.44 -21.67 -14.24
C THR A 16 -14.19 -21.77 -13.37
N GLN A 17 -13.65 -22.97 -13.25
CA GLN A 17 -12.38 -23.22 -12.56
C GLN A 17 -11.20 -22.89 -13.48
N ALA A 18 -10.17 -22.27 -12.89
CA ALA A 18 -8.90 -22.04 -13.54
C ALA A 18 -7.77 -22.40 -12.57
N GLU A 19 -6.76 -23.11 -13.05
CA GLU A 19 -5.47 -23.19 -12.35
C GLU A 19 -4.73 -21.87 -12.57
N VAL A 20 -4.30 -21.25 -11.49
CA VAL A 20 -3.57 -19.98 -11.50
C VAL A 20 -2.28 -20.13 -10.70
N GLU A 21 -1.22 -19.51 -11.20
CA GLU A 21 0.03 -19.36 -10.48
C GLU A 21 0.04 -18.02 -9.74
N LEU A 22 0.25 -18.09 -8.43
CA LEU A 22 0.33 -16.94 -7.54
C LEU A 22 1.79 -16.63 -7.22
N VAL A 23 2.16 -15.37 -7.40
CA VAL A 23 3.39 -14.79 -6.85
C VAL A 23 3.18 -14.62 -5.35
N GLN A 24 4.09 -15.16 -4.54
CA GLN A 24 4.05 -15.08 -3.07
C GLN A 24 5.22 -14.31 -2.48
N SER A 25 6.28 -14.06 -3.26
CA SER A 25 7.34 -13.13 -2.87
C SER A 25 7.89 -12.37 -4.06
N ILE A 26 8.35 -11.14 -3.83
CA ILE A 26 9.02 -10.31 -4.82
C ILE A 26 10.28 -9.77 -4.15
N ASN A 27 11.46 -10.06 -4.71
CA ASN A 27 12.69 -9.33 -4.41
C ASN A 27 12.96 -8.37 -5.58
N THR A 28 13.02 -7.06 -5.35
CA THR A 28 13.09 -6.09 -6.47
C THR A 28 14.35 -6.21 -7.31
N ARG A 29 15.47 -6.68 -6.72
CA ARG A 29 16.72 -6.94 -7.44
C ARG A 29 16.61 -8.15 -8.36
N ASP A 30 16.02 -9.24 -7.86
CA ASP A 30 15.94 -10.51 -8.60
C ASP A 30 14.70 -10.61 -9.50
N ASN A 31 13.65 -9.84 -9.20
CA ASN A 31 12.32 -9.99 -9.78
C ASN A 31 11.71 -8.65 -10.25
N PRO A 32 12.44 -7.83 -11.05
CA PRO A 32 11.95 -6.53 -11.50
C PRO A 32 10.68 -6.63 -12.37
N ALA A 33 10.52 -7.72 -13.12
CA ALA A 33 9.31 -7.97 -13.91
C ALA A 33 8.06 -8.18 -13.04
N ASP A 34 8.17 -8.84 -11.89
CA ASP A 34 7.04 -9.01 -10.96
C ASP A 34 6.71 -7.68 -10.25
N LYS A 35 7.72 -6.84 -9.93
CA LYS A 35 7.49 -5.46 -9.45
C LYS A 35 6.72 -4.63 -10.50
N ALA A 36 7.09 -4.73 -11.77
CA ALA A 36 6.38 -4.03 -12.85
C ALA A 36 4.92 -4.48 -12.97
N LYS A 37 4.64 -5.79 -12.91
CA LYS A 37 3.27 -6.34 -12.88
C LYS A 37 2.47 -5.87 -11.67
N LEU A 38 3.10 -5.81 -10.49
CA LEU A 38 2.48 -5.25 -9.28
C LEU A 38 2.05 -3.81 -9.50
N LEU A 39 2.95 -2.95 -9.97
CA LEU A 39 2.69 -1.52 -10.20
C LEU A 39 1.64 -1.28 -11.31
N ALA A 40 1.55 -2.18 -12.28
CA ALA A 40 0.51 -2.18 -13.32
C ALA A 40 -0.85 -2.72 -12.85
N GLY A 41 -0.95 -3.28 -11.63
CA GLY A 41 -2.18 -3.90 -11.12
C GLY A 41 -2.47 -5.28 -11.74
N GLU A 42 -1.46 -5.93 -12.30
CA GLU A 42 -1.56 -7.21 -13.03
C GLU A 42 -1.02 -8.40 -12.22
N LEU A 43 -0.43 -8.16 -11.05
CA LEU A 43 0.05 -9.24 -10.18
C LEU A 43 -1.12 -10.04 -9.61
N ASN A 44 -1.00 -11.37 -9.63
CA ASN A 44 -1.99 -12.32 -9.09
C ASN A 44 -3.40 -12.05 -9.64
N LEU A 45 -3.49 -11.76 -10.93
CA LEU A 45 -4.76 -11.48 -11.62
C LEU A 45 -5.32 -12.76 -12.24
N LEU A 46 -6.57 -13.09 -11.92
CA LEU A 46 -7.37 -14.03 -12.68
C LEU A 46 -7.91 -13.33 -13.92
N GLU A 47 -7.66 -13.90 -15.10
CA GLU A 47 -8.35 -13.57 -16.35
C GLU A 47 -9.13 -14.80 -16.81
N CYS A 48 -10.46 -14.77 -16.66
CA CYS A 48 -11.28 -15.92 -16.98
C CYS A 48 -11.42 -16.12 -18.50
N GLY A 49 -10.89 -17.24 -19.01
CA GLY A 49 -10.99 -17.58 -20.44
C GLY A 49 -12.43 -17.80 -20.96
N THR A 50 -13.42 -17.99 -20.08
CA THR A 50 -14.82 -18.21 -20.47
C THR A 50 -15.62 -16.92 -20.61
N CYS A 51 -15.50 -16.00 -19.64
CA CYS A 51 -16.33 -14.78 -19.60
C CYS A 51 -15.53 -13.48 -19.67
N GLY A 52 -14.19 -13.55 -19.73
CA GLY A 52 -13.31 -12.38 -19.75
C GLY A 52 -13.21 -11.63 -18.42
N LYS A 53 -13.86 -12.10 -17.35
CA LYS A 53 -13.79 -11.44 -16.04
C LYS A 53 -12.35 -11.41 -15.54
N ARG A 54 -11.88 -10.19 -15.23
CA ARG A 54 -10.61 -9.92 -14.57
C ARG A 54 -10.85 -9.70 -13.07
N THR A 55 -10.07 -10.35 -12.21
CA THR A 55 -10.19 -10.21 -10.75
C THR A 55 -8.84 -10.41 -10.07
N GLN A 56 -8.42 -9.45 -9.25
CA GLN A 56 -7.20 -9.60 -8.46
C GLN A 56 -7.46 -10.59 -7.33
N LEU A 57 -6.59 -11.59 -7.21
CA LEU A 57 -6.71 -12.66 -6.23
C LEU A 57 -6.08 -12.23 -4.90
N ALA A 58 -6.81 -12.47 -3.81
CA ALA A 58 -6.28 -12.26 -2.46
C ALA A 58 -5.20 -13.32 -2.18
N ALA A 59 -3.95 -12.86 -2.05
CA ALA A 59 -2.80 -13.72 -1.78
C ALA A 59 -1.86 -13.03 -0.79
N ASN A 60 -1.24 -13.83 0.09
CA ASN A 60 -0.11 -13.37 0.88
C ASN A 60 1.08 -13.13 -0.05
N VAL A 61 1.67 -11.94 -0.02
CA VAL A 61 2.83 -11.57 -0.82
C VAL A 61 3.86 -10.85 0.04
N LEU A 62 5.08 -11.38 0.11
CA LEU A 62 6.22 -10.69 0.73
C LEU A 62 6.97 -9.88 -0.32
N PHE A 63 6.84 -8.56 -0.28
CA PHE A 63 7.66 -7.64 -1.06
C PHE A 63 8.93 -7.29 -0.30
N HIS A 64 10.08 -7.34 -0.97
CA HIS A 64 11.36 -6.94 -0.42
C HIS A 64 12.17 -6.12 -1.43
N ASP A 65 12.58 -4.93 -1.02
CA ASP A 65 13.58 -4.13 -1.72
C ASP A 65 14.90 -4.15 -0.93
N PRO A 66 15.94 -4.85 -1.42
CA PRO A 66 17.21 -4.97 -0.70
C PRO A 66 18.06 -3.68 -0.75
N GLU A 67 17.86 -2.80 -1.73
CA GLU A 67 18.60 -1.53 -1.78
C GLU A 67 18.06 -0.53 -0.75
N ALA A 68 16.73 -0.50 -0.58
CA ALA A 68 16.09 0.33 0.43
C ALA A 68 16.04 -0.32 1.83
N GLY A 69 16.41 -1.59 1.97
CA GLY A 69 16.24 -2.34 3.23
C GLY A 69 14.76 -2.38 3.65
N TYR A 70 13.86 -2.62 2.70
CA TYR A 70 12.42 -2.49 2.89
C TYR A 70 11.73 -3.84 2.72
N TYR A 71 10.80 -4.14 3.63
CA TYR A 71 9.93 -5.31 3.60
C TYR A 71 8.48 -4.87 3.74
N CYS A 72 7.59 -5.42 2.92
CA CYS A 72 6.16 -5.24 3.08
C CYS A 72 5.40 -6.54 2.80
N GLN A 73 4.65 -7.02 3.80
CA GLN A 73 3.82 -8.20 3.67
C GLN A 73 2.37 -7.79 3.39
N VAL A 74 1.81 -8.34 2.30
CA VAL A 74 0.38 -8.33 2.04
C VAL A 74 -0.27 -9.43 2.87
N VAL A 75 -1.26 -9.06 3.69
CA VAL A 75 -1.96 -9.94 4.63
C VAL A 75 -3.47 -9.84 4.42
N PRO A 76 -4.05 -10.56 3.44
CA PRO A 76 -5.49 -10.71 3.37
C PRO A 76 -5.97 -11.57 4.57
N GLY A 77 -7.16 -11.26 5.12
CA GLY A 77 -7.75 -12.05 6.21
C GLY A 77 -8.11 -11.27 7.48
N GLY A 78 -7.95 -9.95 7.47
CA GLY A 78 -8.40 -9.08 8.56
C GLY A 78 -7.48 -9.05 9.79
N GLU A 79 -8.00 -8.55 10.91
CA GLU A 79 -7.21 -8.17 12.08
C GLU A 79 -6.50 -9.33 12.79
N THR A 80 -7.05 -10.54 12.76
CA THR A 80 -6.37 -11.73 13.33
C THR A 80 -5.14 -12.09 12.50
N ALA A 81 -5.28 -12.19 11.18
CA ALA A 81 -4.17 -12.48 10.29
C ALA A 81 -3.08 -11.37 10.38
N MET A 82 -3.49 -10.10 10.50
CA MET A 82 -2.57 -8.98 10.69
C MET A 82 -1.73 -9.11 11.96
N ARG A 83 -2.34 -9.49 13.09
CA ARG A 83 -1.61 -9.69 14.36
C ARG A 83 -0.63 -10.85 14.29
N GLU A 84 -1.02 -11.95 13.64
CA GLU A 84 -0.14 -13.10 13.43
C GLU A 84 1.06 -12.74 12.54
N ALA A 85 0.82 -11.98 11.46
CA ALA A 85 1.88 -11.49 10.58
C ALA A 85 2.83 -10.52 11.29
N ASP A 86 2.32 -9.65 12.16
CA ASP A 86 3.13 -8.73 12.96
C ASP A 86 4.06 -9.48 13.91
N ALA A 87 3.54 -10.48 14.62
CA ALA A 87 4.32 -11.36 15.49
C ALA A 87 5.40 -12.13 14.69
N ALA A 88 5.05 -12.63 13.49
CA ALA A 88 6.00 -13.32 12.62
C ALA A 88 7.13 -12.40 12.15
N PHE A 89 6.85 -11.14 11.78
CA PHE A 89 7.90 -10.17 11.45
C PHE A 89 8.80 -9.86 12.64
N ALA A 90 8.22 -9.66 13.83
CA ALA A 90 8.99 -9.43 15.05
C ALA A 90 9.95 -10.59 15.36
N ALA A 91 9.53 -11.83 15.13
CA ALA A 91 10.34 -13.03 15.33
C ALA A 91 11.34 -13.33 14.18
N SER A 92 11.20 -12.69 13.01
CA SER A 92 11.98 -13.03 11.81
C SER A 92 13.46 -12.64 11.89
N GLY A 93 13.82 -11.70 12.77
CA GLY A 93 15.19 -11.18 12.89
C GLY A 93 15.67 -10.33 11.72
N VAL A 94 14.81 -10.02 10.74
CA VAL A 94 15.18 -9.14 9.62
C VAL A 94 15.26 -7.68 10.09
N SER A 95 16.22 -6.94 9.56
CA SER A 95 16.41 -5.51 9.84
C SER A 95 15.91 -4.65 8.67
N GLY A 96 15.69 -3.36 8.95
CA GLY A 96 15.17 -2.41 7.98
C GLY A 96 13.70 -2.06 8.20
N THR A 97 13.10 -1.37 7.23
CA THR A 97 11.71 -0.91 7.33
C THR A 97 10.77 -2.09 7.06
N GLN A 98 9.84 -2.34 7.97
CA GLN A 98 8.87 -3.43 7.88
C GLN A 98 7.46 -2.86 7.84
N ARG A 99 6.63 -3.33 6.89
CA ARG A 99 5.23 -2.91 6.74
C ARG A 99 4.28 -4.09 6.55
N LEU A 100 3.05 -3.92 7.03
CA LEU A 100 1.92 -4.81 6.81
C LEU A 100 0.83 -4.05 6.08
N VAL A 101 0.27 -4.66 5.03
CA VAL A 101 -0.82 -4.06 4.24
C VAL A 101 -1.90 -5.09 3.92
N PRO A 102 -3.19 -4.70 3.86
CA PRO A 102 -4.28 -5.68 3.74
C PRO A 102 -4.48 -6.21 2.32
N SER A 103 -3.89 -5.57 1.31
CA SER A 103 -4.14 -5.87 -0.09
C SER A 103 -2.96 -5.51 -0.99
N LEU A 104 -2.97 -6.05 -2.20
CA LEU A 104 -2.00 -5.69 -3.25
C LEU A 104 -2.12 -4.22 -3.65
N ASN A 105 -3.32 -3.64 -3.67
CA ASN A 105 -3.50 -2.21 -3.94
C ASN A 105 -2.81 -1.32 -2.89
N ALA A 106 -2.93 -1.69 -1.60
CA ALA A 106 -2.21 -0.97 -0.54
C ALA A 106 -0.68 -1.15 -0.67
N LEU A 107 -0.21 -2.33 -1.11
CA LEU A 107 1.20 -2.52 -1.45
C LEU A 107 1.63 -1.62 -2.61
N VAL A 108 0.85 -1.50 -3.69
CA VAL A 108 1.16 -0.61 -4.82
C VAL A 108 1.38 0.82 -4.36
N GLU A 109 0.50 1.35 -3.49
CA GLU A 109 0.65 2.69 -2.95
C GLU A 109 1.96 2.83 -2.14
N LYS A 110 2.26 1.87 -1.26
CA LYS A 110 3.51 1.86 -0.49
C LYS A 110 4.75 1.82 -1.38
N VAL A 111 4.74 1.02 -2.45
CA VAL A 111 5.86 0.93 -3.40
C VAL A 111 6.01 2.24 -4.18
N LYS A 112 4.92 2.89 -4.59
CA LYS A 112 4.98 4.22 -5.23
C LYS A 112 5.59 5.29 -4.32
N ILE A 113 5.24 5.27 -3.04
CA ILE A 113 5.80 6.18 -2.02
C ILE A 113 7.29 5.90 -1.83
N LEU A 114 7.67 4.62 -1.72
CA LEU A 114 9.07 4.19 -1.60
C LEU A 114 9.90 4.63 -2.80
N ASP A 115 9.42 4.36 -4.01
CA ASP A 115 10.10 4.72 -5.28
C ASP A 115 10.22 6.24 -5.45
N ALA A 116 9.32 7.02 -4.85
CA ALA A 116 9.38 8.48 -4.82
C ALA A 116 10.38 9.04 -3.79
N GLY A 117 10.97 8.18 -2.95
CA GLY A 117 11.85 8.57 -1.85
C GLY A 117 11.13 9.34 -0.73
N LEU A 118 9.85 9.03 -0.50
CA LEU A 118 9.02 9.68 0.51
C LEU A 118 8.84 8.77 1.74
N ALA A 119 8.64 9.38 2.90
CA ALA A 119 8.33 8.70 4.14
C ALA A 119 6.82 8.39 4.19
N ASP A 120 6.47 7.11 4.27
CA ASP A 120 5.08 6.66 4.16
C ASP A 120 4.18 7.15 5.31
N TRP A 121 4.74 7.29 6.51
CA TRP A 121 4.04 7.87 7.65
C TRP A 121 3.64 9.33 7.43
N ALA A 122 4.53 10.14 6.84
CA ALA A 122 4.27 11.54 6.57
C ALA A 122 3.26 11.70 5.42
N VAL A 123 3.32 10.81 4.42
CA VAL A 123 2.30 10.74 3.36
C VAL A 123 0.93 10.40 3.94
N GLU A 124 0.84 9.40 4.84
CA GLU A 124 -0.43 9.00 5.44
C GLU A 124 -1.03 10.09 6.33
N MET A 125 -0.22 10.79 7.12
CA MET A 125 -0.67 11.98 7.86
C MET A 125 -1.10 13.12 6.91
N ASN A 126 -0.37 13.34 5.81
CA ASN A 126 -0.74 14.37 4.84
C ASN A 126 -2.10 14.09 4.19
N LYS A 127 -2.42 12.81 3.94
CA LYS A 127 -3.74 12.39 3.44
C LYS A 127 -4.86 12.81 4.41
N ILE A 128 -4.70 12.57 5.71
CA ILE A 128 -5.68 12.99 6.72
C ILE A 128 -5.84 14.51 6.76
N LEU A 129 -4.73 15.26 6.74
CA LEU A 129 -4.79 16.72 6.76
C LEU A 129 -5.46 17.29 5.50
N LEU A 130 -5.19 16.71 4.33
CA LEU A 130 -5.84 17.12 3.08
C LEU A 130 -7.35 16.84 3.14
N LEU A 131 -7.75 15.62 3.49
CA LEU A 131 -9.16 15.24 3.63
C LEU A 131 -9.89 16.11 4.66
N SER A 132 -9.24 16.42 5.78
CA SER A 132 -9.78 17.34 6.79
C SER A 132 -9.98 18.76 6.24
N SER A 133 -9.06 19.25 5.40
CA SER A 133 -9.13 20.61 4.86
C SER A 133 -10.25 20.82 3.84
N ILE A 134 -10.70 19.73 3.20
CA ILE A 134 -11.81 19.74 2.24
C ILE A 134 -13.13 19.24 2.86
N GLY A 135 -13.13 18.85 4.13
CA GLY A 135 -14.33 18.38 4.84
C GLY A 135 -14.78 16.96 4.48
N GLU A 136 -13.88 16.13 3.93
CA GLU A 136 -14.22 14.82 3.37
C GLU A 136 -13.43 13.68 4.03
N LEU A 137 -13.32 13.71 5.37
CA LEU A 137 -12.50 12.75 6.12
C LEU A 137 -12.78 11.29 5.76
N ASP A 138 -14.02 10.95 5.42
CA ASP A 138 -14.45 9.57 5.15
C ASP A 138 -14.11 9.03 3.77
N ARG A 139 -13.69 9.88 2.83
CA ARG A 139 -13.32 9.45 1.48
C ARG A 139 -11.98 8.72 1.43
N VAL A 140 -11.78 7.96 0.37
CA VAL A 140 -10.52 7.27 0.09
C VAL A 140 -9.63 8.18 -0.77
N LEU A 141 -8.44 8.47 -0.28
CA LEU A 141 -7.41 9.23 -0.98
C LEU A 141 -6.19 8.34 -1.17
N LEU A 142 -5.69 8.19 -2.40
CA LEU A 142 -4.52 7.38 -2.71
C LEU A 142 -3.39 8.25 -3.27
N PHE A 143 -2.16 8.00 -2.84
CA PHE A 143 -0.97 8.62 -3.43
C PHE A 143 -0.78 8.18 -4.88
N ALA A 144 -0.67 9.15 -5.79
CA ALA A 144 -0.46 8.91 -7.21
C ALA A 144 1.00 9.14 -7.62
N ALA A 145 1.54 10.31 -7.30
CA ALA A 145 2.90 10.74 -7.67
C ALA A 145 3.33 11.99 -6.89
N VAL A 146 4.63 12.29 -6.94
CA VAL A 146 5.19 13.61 -6.58
C VAL A 146 5.72 14.30 -7.83
N ASP A 147 5.40 15.57 -7.97
CA ASP A 147 5.91 16.45 -9.03
C ASP A 147 6.79 17.51 -8.36
N ARG A 148 8.11 17.28 -8.38
CA ARG A 148 9.08 18.13 -7.66
C ARG A 148 9.27 19.49 -8.31
N ASP A 149 9.14 19.56 -9.64
CA ASP A 149 9.24 20.81 -10.40
C ASP A 149 8.08 21.74 -10.07
N LYS A 150 6.85 21.19 -10.02
CA LYS A 150 5.65 21.95 -9.64
C LYS A 150 5.42 22.02 -8.13
N ARG A 151 6.27 21.37 -7.33
CA ARG A 151 6.17 21.26 -5.86
C ARG A 151 4.78 20.81 -5.38
N VAL A 152 4.25 19.74 -5.96
CA VAL A 152 2.96 19.16 -5.55
C VAL A 152 3.01 17.65 -5.36
N LEU A 153 2.22 17.15 -4.41
CA LEU A 153 1.80 15.77 -4.35
C LEU A 153 0.50 15.61 -5.14
N ARG A 154 0.42 14.57 -5.97
CA ARG A 154 -0.75 14.19 -6.75
C ARG A 154 -1.43 13.00 -6.08
N TRP A 155 -2.75 13.06 -6.03
CA TRP A 155 -3.59 12.06 -5.39
C TRP A 155 -4.73 11.65 -6.30
N VAL A 156 -5.30 10.49 -6.00
CA VAL A 156 -6.59 10.05 -6.53
C VAL A 156 -7.58 10.00 -5.38
N LEU A 157 -8.59 10.84 -5.44
CA LEU A 157 -9.68 10.90 -4.48
C LEU A 157 -10.88 10.13 -5.04
N PHE A 158 -11.40 9.16 -4.31
CA PHE A 158 -12.58 8.41 -4.71
C PHE A 158 -13.82 8.98 -4.05
N ASP A 159 -14.95 8.95 -4.74
CA ASP A 159 -16.27 9.19 -4.11
C ASP A 159 -16.55 8.27 -2.90
N GLU A 160 -17.62 8.54 -2.17
CA GLU A 160 -18.01 7.77 -0.97
C GLU A 160 -18.23 6.28 -1.26
N GLU A 161 -18.52 5.92 -2.50
CA GLU A 161 -18.80 4.56 -2.95
C GLU A 161 -17.55 3.87 -3.51
N GLY A 162 -16.42 4.56 -3.61
CA GLY A 162 -15.17 4.05 -4.15
C GLY A 162 -15.16 3.87 -5.68
N ARG A 163 -16.10 4.48 -6.41
CA ARG A 163 -16.37 4.21 -7.83
C ARG A 163 -15.72 5.21 -8.77
N SER A 164 -15.77 6.50 -8.41
CA SER A 164 -15.34 7.59 -9.30
C SER A 164 -14.03 8.20 -8.80
N PRO A 165 -12.89 7.97 -9.50
CA PRO A 165 -11.62 8.57 -9.16
C PRO A 165 -11.50 9.99 -9.73
N GLU A 166 -11.10 10.94 -8.88
CA GLU A 166 -10.86 12.34 -9.22
C GLU A 166 -9.41 12.72 -8.90
N PRO A 167 -8.66 13.33 -9.83
CA PRO A 167 -7.31 13.79 -9.54
C PRO A 167 -7.35 15.04 -8.66
N VAL A 168 -6.67 14.99 -7.53
CA VAL A 168 -6.48 16.15 -6.64
C VAL A 168 -5.00 16.35 -6.33
N SER A 169 -4.63 17.52 -5.83
CA SER A 169 -3.23 17.83 -5.48
C SER A 169 -3.12 18.61 -4.18
N SER A 170 -2.03 18.38 -3.45
CA SER A 170 -1.64 19.22 -2.32
C SER A 170 -0.23 19.79 -2.54
N PRO A 171 0.10 20.95 -1.96
CA PRO A 171 1.47 21.47 -1.95
C PRO A 171 2.44 20.48 -1.28
N LEU A 172 3.62 20.27 -1.90
CA LEU A 172 4.67 19.39 -1.35
C LEU A 172 5.14 19.86 0.04
N ASP A 173 5.13 21.17 0.29
CA ASP A 173 5.47 21.79 1.57
C ASP A 173 4.67 21.22 2.75
N ASN A 174 3.42 20.79 2.54
CA ASN A 174 2.60 20.20 3.59
C ASN A 174 3.16 18.85 4.05
N TYR A 175 3.72 18.07 3.14
CA TYR A 175 4.42 16.83 3.47
C TYR A 175 5.80 17.14 4.07
N GLU A 176 6.56 18.08 3.51
CA GLU A 176 7.91 18.41 3.99
C GLU A 176 7.88 18.86 5.45
N LYS A 177 6.89 19.69 5.85
CA LYS A 177 6.68 20.12 7.25
C LYS A 177 6.44 18.94 8.21
N LEU A 178 5.81 17.87 7.74
CA LEU A 178 5.64 16.64 8.53
C LEU A 178 6.97 15.89 8.59
N ALA A 179 7.58 15.60 7.44
CA ALA A 179 8.82 14.84 7.33
C ALA A 179 9.99 15.44 8.11
N MET A 180 10.07 16.78 8.21
CA MET A 180 11.09 17.49 9.00
C MET A 180 11.06 17.20 10.50
N ARG A 181 9.97 16.64 11.04
CA ARG A 181 9.84 16.35 12.47
C ARG A 181 10.71 15.18 12.95
N HIS A 182 11.41 14.48 12.03
CA HIS A 182 12.34 13.38 12.32
C HIS A 182 11.77 12.36 13.33
N GLN A 183 10.59 11.81 13.02
CA GLN A 183 9.96 10.79 13.83
C GLN A 183 10.49 9.39 13.47
N ALA A 184 11.03 8.69 14.46
CA ALA A 184 11.34 7.27 14.33
C ALA A 184 10.03 6.46 14.38
N VAL A 185 9.44 6.17 13.22
CA VAL A 185 8.20 5.40 13.13
C VAL A 185 8.53 3.92 12.93
N THR A 186 8.32 3.13 13.98
CA THR A 186 8.57 1.68 13.99
C THR A 186 7.32 0.85 13.72
N ASP A 187 6.13 1.47 13.70
CA ASP A 187 4.88 0.78 13.42
C ASP A 187 4.91 0.10 12.06
N ARG A 188 4.47 -1.16 12.03
CA ARG A 188 4.37 -1.91 10.76
C ARG A 188 3.10 -1.59 10.00
N ARG A 189 2.07 -1.09 10.69
CA ARG A 189 0.80 -0.67 10.08
C ARG A 189 0.72 0.85 10.07
N ILE A 190 1.03 1.42 8.91
CA ILE A 190 0.89 2.85 8.63
C ILE A 190 -0.29 3.02 7.70
N ASP A 191 -1.48 3.11 8.29
CA ASP A 191 -2.76 3.27 7.62
C ASP A 191 -3.53 4.49 8.18
N ARG A 192 -4.75 4.70 7.71
CA ARG A 192 -5.62 5.81 8.14
C ARG A 192 -5.85 5.84 9.65
N ALA A 193 -6.05 4.68 10.28
CA ALA A 193 -6.30 4.62 11.71
C ALA A 193 -5.04 5.06 12.49
N TRP A 194 -3.87 4.57 12.07
CA TRP A 194 -2.59 5.02 12.61
C TRP A 194 -2.39 6.53 12.45
N ALA A 195 -2.66 7.09 11.26
CA ALA A 195 -2.44 8.51 10.99
C ALA A 195 -3.38 9.44 11.77
N LEU A 196 -4.64 9.03 11.99
CA LEU A 196 -5.58 9.75 12.86
C LEU A 196 -5.06 9.83 14.30
N GLU A 197 -4.57 8.72 14.86
CA GLU A 197 -3.99 8.71 16.20
C GLU A 197 -2.70 9.55 16.27
N ALA A 198 -1.81 9.43 15.27
CA ALA A 198 -0.59 10.23 15.20
C ALA A 198 -0.87 11.75 15.18
N ILE A 199 -1.90 12.17 14.43
CA ILE A 199 -2.32 13.58 14.38
C ILE A 199 -2.94 14.03 15.71
N LYS A 200 -3.75 13.20 16.37
CA LYS A 200 -4.30 13.52 17.70
C LYS A 200 -3.19 13.74 18.72
N SER A 201 -2.19 12.86 18.78
CA SER A 201 -1.03 13.03 19.66
C SER A 201 -0.27 14.31 19.33
N LEU A 202 -0.07 14.61 18.05
CA LEU A 202 0.60 15.82 17.59
C LEU A 202 -0.10 17.11 18.03
N ILE A 203 -1.44 17.13 18.01
CA ILE A 203 -2.24 18.26 18.49
C ILE A 203 -2.18 18.36 20.01
N ALA A 204 -2.19 17.23 20.72
CA ALA A 204 -2.09 17.20 22.16
C ALA A 204 -0.74 17.75 22.66
N ASP A 205 0.36 17.40 22.00
CA ASP A 205 1.71 17.87 22.36
C ASP A 205 1.96 19.37 22.05
N ALA A 206 1.09 19.99 21.23
CA ALA A 206 1.18 21.40 20.87
C ALA A 206 0.42 22.34 21.83
N ASN A 207 -0.41 21.79 22.72
CA ASN A 207 -1.22 22.51 23.70
C ASN A 207 -0.67 22.34 25.11
#